data_AF-A0A194PSA4-F1
#
_entry.id   AF-A0A194PSA4-F1
#
_cell.length_a   1.000
_cell.length_b   1.000
_cell.length_c   1.000
_cell.angle_alpha   90.00
_cell.angle_beta   90.00
_cell.angle_gamma   90.00
#
_symmetry.space_group_name_H-M   'P 1'
#
loop_
_entity.id
_entity.type
_entity.pdbx_description
1 polymer ?
#
loop_
_entity_poly.entity_id
_entity_poly.type
_entity_poly.pdbx_seq_one_letter_code
_entity_poly.pdbx_strand_id
1 'polypeptide(L)' 'MRCVFVLLALAGATFAATEPEFKIDVVSVPEECTTKSKHGDMLTMHYTGTLENGHKFDARLNLFTFVTKDESNGKQISN' A
#
# COMPACT_ATOMS: atom_id res chain seq x y z
N MET A 1 1.13 29.30 -42.60
CA MET A 1 0.24 29.55 -41.43
C MET A 1 -0.70 28.38 -41.06
N ARG A 2 -0.62 27.18 -41.66
CA ARG A 2 -1.41 25.99 -41.24
C ARG A 2 -0.61 24.92 -40.49
N CYS A 3 0.73 24.94 -40.56
CA CYS A 3 1.58 23.95 -39.88
C CYS A 3 1.95 24.34 -38.44
N VAL A 4 1.94 25.64 -38.13
CA VAL A 4 2.35 26.14 -36.80
C VAL A 4 1.34 25.79 -35.71
N PHE A 5 0.05 25.72 -36.05
CA PHE A 5 -1.01 25.35 -35.11
C PHE A 5 -1.05 23.85 -34.77
N VAL A 6 -0.51 22.99 -35.64
CA VAL A 6 -0.51 21.52 -35.42
C VAL A 6 0.55 21.12 -34.38
N LEU A 7 1.66 21.86 -34.30
CA LEU A 7 2.73 21.60 -33.34
C LEU A 7 2.37 21.97 -31.89
N LEU A 8 1.44 22.90 -31.69
CA LEU A 8 1.04 23.33 -30.34
C LEU A 8 0.09 22.35 -29.63
N ALA A 9 -0.56 21.44 -30.37
CA ALA A 9 -1.53 20.49 -29.82
C ALA A 9 -0.88 19.20 -29.26
N LEU A 10 0.40 18.93 -29.57
CA LEU A 10 1.12 17.74 -29.10
C LEU A 10 1.81 17.92 -27.73
N ALA A 11 1.77 19.11 -27.14
CA ALA A 11 2.36 19.41 -25.83
C ALA A 11 1.34 19.27 -24.68
N GLY A 12 0.27 18.51 -24.88
CA GLY A 12 -0.64 18.10 -23.80
C GLY A 12 0.13 17.20 -22.84
N ALA A 13 0.72 17.80 -21.82
CA ALA A 13 1.50 17.14 -20.79
C ALA A 13 0.77 15.91 -20.26
N THR A 14 1.39 14.75 -20.45
CA THR A 14 1.04 13.52 -19.73
C THR A 14 1.40 13.75 -18.26
N PHE A 15 0.48 14.34 -17.50
CA PHE A 15 0.55 14.32 -16.04
C PHE A 15 0.26 12.89 -15.59
N ALA A 16 1.28 12.03 -15.66
CA ALA A 16 1.28 10.77 -14.94
C ALA A 16 1.43 11.14 -13.45
N ALA A 17 0.29 11.38 -12.79
CA ALA A 17 0.26 11.46 -11.35
C ALA A 17 0.76 10.11 -10.83
N THR A 18 1.99 10.09 -10.31
CA THR A 18 2.53 8.92 -9.64
C THR A 18 1.73 8.73 -8.36
N GLU A 19 0.84 7.74 -8.33
CA GLU A 19 0.18 7.37 -7.08
C GLU A 19 1.27 6.98 -6.06
N PRO A 20 1.10 7.36 -4.79
CA PRO A 20 2.05 6.97 -3.75
C PRO A 20 2.10 5.44 -3.70
N GLU A 21 3.27 4.89 -4.05
CA GLU A 21 3.51 3.46 -4.02
C GLU A 21 3.40 2.96 -2.57
N PHE A 22 2.74 1.81 -2.40
CA PHE A 22 2.64 1.15 -1.11
C PHE A 22 4.02 0.67 -0.66
N LYS A 23 4.45 1.12 0.52
CA LYS A 23 5.77 0.77 1.09
C LYS A 23 5.61 -0.21 2.25
N ILE A 24 6.50 -1.21 2.27
CA ILE A 24 6.54 -2.23 3.32
C ILE A 24 7.95 -2.27 3.89
N ASP A 25 8.06 -2.02 5.19
CA ASP A 25 9.32 -2.14 5.94
C ASP A 25 9.23 -3.28 6.96
N VAL A 26 10.27 -4.13 6.99
CA VAL A 26 10.37 -5.23 7.94
C VAL A 26 11.17 -4.77 9.16
N VAL A 27 10.46 -4.48 10.25
CA VAL A 27 11.08 -3.95 11.49
C VAL A 27 11.72 -5.02 12.37
N SER A 28 11.21 -6.26 12.34
CA SER A 28 11.77 -7.38 13.08
C SER A 28 11.30 -8.71 12.48
N VAL A 29 12.18 -9.71 12.45
CA VAL A 29 11.83 -11.09 12.15
C VAL A 29 12.38 -11.97 13.27
N PRO A 30 11.60 -12.92 13.83
CA PRO A 30 12.12 -13.90 14.76
C PRO A 30 13.26 -14.72 14.13
N GLU A 31 14.16 -15.25 14.95
CA GLU A 31 15.28 -16.08 14.48
C GLU A 31 14.81 -17.27 13.63
N GLU A 32 13.71 -17.91 14.06
CA GLU A 32 13.06 -19.00 13.33
C GLU A 32 11.71 -18.55 12.77
N CYS A 33 11.64 -18.33 11.47
CA CYS A 33 10.42 -17.97 10.75
C CYS A 33 10.29 -18.78 9.43
N THR A 34 9.84 -20.02 9.56
CA THR A 34 9.74 -20.96 8.43
C THR A 34 8.44 -20.82 7.64
N THR A 35 7.39 -20.28 8.26
CA THR A 35 6.08 -20.12 7.63
C THR A 35 5.79 -18.64 7.36
N LYS A 36 5.59 -18.30 6.08
CA LYS A 36 5.13 -16.97 5.66
C LYS A 36 3.64 -17.02 5.35
N SER A 37 2.96 -15.91 5.59
CA SER A 37 1.55 -15.81 5.27
C SER A 37 1.34 -15.83 3.74
N LYS A 38 0.28 -16.47 3.26
CA LYS A 38 -0.20 -16.49 1.86
C LYS A 38 -1.62 -15.93 1.75
N HIS A 39 -2.13 -15.73 0.54
CA HIS A 39 -3.51 -15.28 0.30
C HIS A 39 -4.54 -16.17 1.03
N GLY A 40 -5.54 -15.54 1.64
CA GLY A 40 -6.64 -16.23 2.33
C GLY A 40 -6.32 -16.72 3.74
N ASP A 41 -5.07 -16.60 4.21
CA ASP A 41 -4.73 -16.88 5.60
C ASP A 41 -5.42 -15.87 6.53
N MET A 42 -5.87 -16.37 7.69
CA MET A 42 -6.30 -15.55 8.81
C MET A 42 -5.10 -15.22 9.71
N LEU A 43 -4.86 -13.94 9.95
CA LEU A 43 -3.80 -13.45 10.82
C LEU A 43 -4.40 -12.76 12.04
N THR A 44 -3.88 -13.05 13.22
CA THR A 44 -4.21 -12.33 14.46
C THR A 44 -3.05 -11.43 14.84
N MET A 45 -3.31 -10.15 15.10
CA MET A 45 -2.25 -9.18 15.40
C MET A 45 -2.72 -8.02 16.27
N HIS A 46 -1.74 -7.35 16.87
CA HIS A 46 -1.87 -6.01 17.39
C HIS A 46 -1.48 -5.03 16.29
N TYR A 47 -2.31 -4.00 16.07
CA TYR A 47 -2.03 -2.99 15.05
C TYR A 47 -2.27 -1.59 15.59
N THR A 48 -1.65 -0.63 14.92
CA THR A 48 -1.87 0.80 15.09
C THR A 48 -1.84 1.46 13.72
N GLY A 49 -2.94 2.13 13.35
CA GLY A 49 -3.04 2.95 12.15
C GLY A 49 -2.77 4.42 12.47
N THR A 50 -1.87 5.03 11.72
CA THR A 50 -1.51 6.45 11.81
C THR A 50 -1.63 7.12 10.44
N LEU A 51 -1.99 8.40 10.42
CA LEU A 51 -1.84 9.26 9.26
C LEU A 51 -0.36 9.61 9.05
N GLU A 52 -0.01 10.14 7.87
CA GLU A 52 1.36 10.59 7.53
C GLU A 52 1.91 11.66 8.49
N ASN A 53 1.04 12.42 9.15
CA ASN A 53 1.42 13.39 10.17
C ASN A 53 1.63 12.77 11.57
N GLY A 54 1.57 11.44 11.68
CA GLY A 54 1.72 10.68 12.93
C GLY A 54 0.46 10.58 13.78
N HIS A 55 -0.65 11.22 13.42
CA HIS A 55 -1.89 11.14 14.19
C HIS A 55 -2.52 9.75 14.09
N LYS A 56 -2.73 9.09 15.24
CA LYS A 56 -3.38 7.77 15.31
C LYS A 56 -4.87 7.90 14.97
N PHE A 57 -5.38 7.05 14.06
CA PHE A 57 -6.80 7.01 13.72
C PHE A 57 -7.49 5.71 14.14
N ASP A 58 -6.76 4.61 14.28
CA ASP A 58 -7.29 3.33 14.78
C ASP A 58 -6.19 2.49 15.46
N ALA A 59 -6.57 1.62 16.40
CA ALA A 59 -5.67 0.66 17.05
C ALA A 59 -6.45 -0.47 17.73
N ARG A 60 -5.81 -1.63 17.89
CA ARG A 60 -6.33 -2.72 18.74
C ARG A 60 -5.25 -3.23 19.69
N LEU A 61 -5.55 -3.13 20.98
CA LEU A 61 -4.69 -3.62 22.06
C LEU A 61 -4.83 -5.13 22.28
N ASN A 62 -5.99 -5.70 21.95
CA ASN A 62 -6.20 -7.14 21.93
C ASN A 62 -6.01 -7.67 20.51
N LEU A 63 -5.72 -8.97 20.38
CA LEU A 63 -5.59 -9.61 19.09
C LEU A 63 -6.88 -9.46 18.28
N PHE A 64 -6.74 -8.94 17.06
CA PHE A 64 -7.82 -8.84 16.08
C PHE A 64 -7.46 -9.66 14.84
N THR A 65 -8.46 -10.34 14.27
CA THR A 65 -8.29 -11.24 13.12
C THR A 65 -8.53 -10.49 11.81
N PHE A 66 -7.61 -10.66 10.86
CA PHE A 66 -7.73 -10.16 9.50
C PHE A 66 -7.52 -11.29 8.49
N VAL A 67 -8.10 -11.14 7.30
CA VAL A 67 -7.86 -12.03 6.17
C VAL A 67 -6.86 -11.39 5.22
N THR A 68 -5.87 -12.16 4.83
CA THR A 68 -4.85 -11.73 3.87
C THR A 68 -5.38 -11.73 2.45
N LYS A 69 -5.06 -10.67 1.70
CA LYS A 69 -5.40 -10.50 0.29
C LYS A 69 -4.14 -10.18 -0.51
N ASP A 70 -4.15 -10.58 -1.77
CA ASP A 70 -3.13 -10.20 -2.73
C ASP A 70 -3.69 -9.05 -3.56
N GLU A 71 -2.90 -7.99 -3.72
CA GLU A 71 -3.25 -6.82 -4.53
C GLU A 71 -2.10 -6.53 -5.49
N SER A 72 -2.37 -5.77 -6.56
CA SER A 72 -1.37 -5.46 -7.59
C SER A 72 -0.09 -4.82 -7.03
N ASN A 73 -0.20 -4.15 -5.88
CA ASN A 73 0.88 -3.42 -5.22
C ASN A 73 1.46 -4.16 -3.99
N GLY A 74 1.12 -5.44 -3.78
CA GLY A 74 1.63 -6.25 -2.68
C GLY A 74 0.53 -6.95 -1.88
N LYS A 75 0.93 -7.54 -0.75
CA LYS A 75 0.01 -8.28 0.12
C LYS A 75 -0.62 -7.36 1.15
N GLN A 76 -1.94 -7.35 1.24
CA GLN A 76 -2.73 -6.54 2.17
C GLN A 76 -3.50 -7.42 3.17
N ILE A 77 -4.03 -6.81 4.22
CA ILE A 77 -4.92 -7.45 5.19
C ILE A 77 -6.28 -6.71 5.20
N SER A 78 -7.39 -7.44 5.23
CA SER A 78 -8.74 -6.88 5.37
C SER A 78 -9.44 -7.43 6.61
N ASN A 79 -10.23 -6.56 7.24
CA ASN A 79 -11.22 -6.93 8.25
C ASN A 79 -12.40 -7.61 7.54
#